data_AF-A0A850BAP8-F1
#
_entry.id   AF-A0A850BAP8-F1
#
_cell.length_a   1.000
_cell.length_b   1.000
_cell.length_c   1.000
_cell.angle_alpha   90.00
_cell.angle_beta   90.00
_cell.angle_gamma   90.00
#
_symmetry.space_group_name_H-M   'P 1'
#
loop_
_entity.id
_entity.type
_entity.pdbx_description
1 polymer ?
#
loop_
_entity_poly.entity_id
_entity_poly.type
_entity_poly.pdbx_seq_one_letter_code
_entity_poly.pdbx_strand_id
1 'polypeptide(L)'
;MRPGDTVRSAITVLELYQQPILPIIGEDDGLIGVLTAHSIAVALTGHQGAMAVGSDAPCAKIMVAPDLVAASDEPVRATIDRWLDAQSPGVVVVDAGRVVGLIGPAEICLALLEDDS
;
A
#
# COMPACT_ATOMS: atom_id res chain seq x y z
N MET A 1 -5.59 7.60 -0.36
CA MET A 1 -5.12 8.78 0.39
C MET A 1 -4.51 9.77 -0.59
N ARG A 2 -4.53 11.08 -0.34
CA ARG A 2 -3.86 12.10 -1.17
C ARG A 2 -2.51 12.50 -0.55
N PRO A 3 -1.53 13.00 -1.35
CA PRO A 3 -0.19 13.34 -0.85
C PRO A 3 -0.18 14.42 0.25
N GLY A 4 -1.15 15.34 0.21
CA GLY A 4 -1.29 16.42 1.19
C GLY A 4 -1.96 16.01 2.50
N ASP A 5 -2.59 14.84 2.57
CA ASP A 5 -3.22 14.36 3.80
C ASP A 5 -2.18 14.11 4.89
N THR A 6 -2.57 14.20 6.15
CA THR A 6 -1.62 14.06 7.26
C THR A 6 -1.27 12.60 7.56
N VAL A 7 -0.08 12.35 8.12
CA VAL A 7 0.29 11.02 8.64
C VAL A 7 -0.73 10.52 9.67
N ARG A 8 -1.26 11.42 10.51
CA ARG A 8 -2.34 11.12 11.46
C ARG A 8 -3.58 10.57 10.75
N SER A 9 -4.03 11.22 9.67
CA SER A 9 -5.14 10.73 8.85
C SER A 9 -4.85 9.34 8.28
N ALA A 10 -3.62 9.10 7.81
CA ALA A 10 -3.22 7.79 7.31
C ALA A 10 -3.26 6.70 8.38
N ILE A 11 -2.81 6.98 9.60
CA ILE A 11 -2.92 6.05 10.73
C ILE A 11 -4.39 5.71 11.01
N THR A 12 -5.27 6.71 11.07
CA THR A 12 -6.70 6.49 11.29
C THR A 12 -7.33 5.63 10.20
N VAL A 13 -6.97 5.84 8.94
CA VAL A 13 -7.49 5.04 7.82
C VAL A 13 -6.97 3.61 7.87
N LEU A 14 -5.68 3.40 8.13
CA LEU A 14 -5.10 2.06 8.29
C LEU A 14 -5.77 1.29 9.44
N GLU A 15 -6.03 1.96 10.57
CA GLU A 15 -6.71 1.38 11.72
C GLU A 15 -8.18 1.05 11.43
N LEU A 16 -8.92 2.01 10.86
CA LEU A 16 -10.35 1.86 10.61
C LEU A 16 -10.68 0.76 9.60
N TYR A 17 -9.88 0.64 8.54
CA TYR A 17 -10.14 -0.30 7.46
C TYR A 17 -9.26 -1.56 7.52
N GLN A 18 -8.39 -1.65 8.53
CA GLN A 18 -7.44 -2.75 8.74
C GLN A 18 -6.66 -3.12 7.47
N GLN A 19 -6.38 -2.12 6.62
CA GLN A 19 -5.68 -2.35 5.36
C GLN A 19 -4.18 -2.44 5.63
N PRO A 20 -3.47 -3.40 5.00
CA PRO A 20 -2.04 -3.57 5.24
C PRO A 20 -1.20 -2.50 4.51
N ILE A 21 -1.78 -1.86 3.50
CA ILE A 21 -1.14 -0.87 2.64
C ILE A 21 -2.15 0.22 2.26
N LEU A 22 -1.66 1.46 2.11
CA LEU A 22 -2.47 2.61 1.77
C LEU A 22 -1.92 3.31 0.51
N PRO A 23 -2.62 3.19 -0.63
CA PRO A 23 -2.25 3.91 -1.85
C PRO A 23 -2.32 5.43 -1.66
N ILE A 24 -1.26 6.10 -2.10
CA ILE A 24 -1.21 7.56 -2.24
C ILE A 24 -1.49 7.89 -3.71
N ILE A 25 -2.56 8.63 -3.92
CA ILE A 25 -3.11 8.95 -5.24
C ILE A 25 -2.83 10.42 -5.56
N GLY A 26 -2.17 10.66 -6.70
CA GLY A 26 -1.87 12.00 -7.21
C GLY A 26 -3.11 12.74 -7.75
N GLU A 27 -2.92 13.91 -8.35
CA GLU A 27 -4.04 14.71 -8.89
C GLU A 27 -4.73 14.04 -10.09
N ASP A 28 -3.98 13.30 -10.91
CA ASP A 28 -4.48 12.59 -12.09
C ASP A 28 -5.10 11.20 -11.77
N ASP A 29 -5.45 10.96 -10.50
CA ASP A 29 -5.88 9.65 -9.96
C ASP A 29 -4.87 8.49 -10.13
N GLY A 30 -3.63 8.83 -10.45
CA GLY A 30 -2.53 7.87 -10.55
C GLY A 30 -1.92 7.49 -9.20
N LEU A 31 -1.40 6.27 -9.11
CA LEU A 31 -0.60 5.82 -7.96
C LEU A 31 0.75 6.52 -7.96
N ILE A 32 1.05 7.29 -6.91
CA ILE A 32 2.34 8.02 -6.78
C ILE A 32 3.19 7.51 -5.61
N GLY A 33 2.65 6.64 -4.78
CA GLY A 33 3.35 6.03 -3.65
C GLY A 33 2.41 5.23 -2.77
N VAL A 34 2.95 4.64 -1.72
CA VAL A 34 2.18 3.90 -0.71
C VAL A 34 2.64 4.27 0.69
N LEU A 35 1.76 4.04 1.67
CA LEU A 35 2.10 4.01 3.08
C LEU A 35 1.77 2.65 3.68
N THR A 36 2.65 2.20 4.56
CA THR A 36 2.43 1.01 5.38
C THR A 36 2.58 1.39 6.85
N ALA A 37 2.05 0.58 7.75
CA ALA A 37 2.29 0.78 9.18
C ALA A 37 3.79 0.83 9.49
N HIS A 38 4.60 0.04 8.78
CA HIS A 38 6.05 0.04 8.92
C HIS A 38 6.69 1.35 8.48
N SER A 39 6.36 1.88 7.29
CA SER A 39 6.96 3.13 6.79
C SER A 39 6.59 4.33 7.68
N ILE A 40 5.36 4.36 8.19
CA ILE A 40 4.91 5.34 9.18
C ILE A 40 5.71 5.22 10.48
N ALA A 41 5.87 4.01 11.02
CA ALA A 41 6.60 3.80 12.27
C ALA A 41 8.07 4.25 12.15
N VAL A 42 8.74 3.91 11.04
CA VAL A 42 10.11 4.37 10.75
C VAL A 42 10.17 5.90 10.73
N ALA A 43 9.23 6.55 10.04
CA ALA A 43 9.20 8.00 9.92
C ALA A 43 8.92 8.72 11.25
N LEU A 44 7.99 8.21 12.08
CA LEU A 44 7.64 8.83 13.36
C LEU A 44 8.75 8.68 14.41
N THR A 45 9.52 7.59 14.35
CA THR A 45 10.59 7.32 15.32
C THR A 45 11.94 7.89 14.92
N GLY A 46 12.08 8.37 13.67
CA GLY A 46 13.38 8.82 13.14
C GLY A 46 14.39 7.68 13.07
N HIS A 47 13.92 6.44 12.91
CA HIS A 47 14.81 5.29 12.79
C HIS A 47 15.58 5.34 11.45
N GLN A 48 16.75 4.72 11.39
CA GLN A 48 17.64 4.71 10.21
C GLN A 48 18.19 6.09 9.77
N GLY A 49 18.43 7.00 10.72
CA GLY A 49 19.15 8.25 10.46
C GLY A 49 18.31 9.36 9.81
N ALA A 50 17.02 9.14 9.61
CA ALA A 50 16.07 10.17 9.21
C ALA A 50 15.63 11.02 10.41
N MET A 51 15.36 12.31 10.18
CA MET A 51 14.70 13.14 11.20
C MET A 51 13.26 12.64 11.40
N ALA A 52 12.85 12.47 12.66
CA ALA A 52 11.49 12.11 13.00
C ALA A 52 10.50 13.13 12.41
N VAL A 53 9.45 12.61 11.78
CA VAL A 53 8.38 13.41 11.18
C VAL A 53 7.23 13.48 12.17
N GLY A 54 6.67 14.68 12.37
CA GLY A 54 5.47 14.85 13.19
C GLY A 54 4.23 14.25 12.53
N SER A 55 3.25 13.81 13.32
CA SER A 55 2.03 13.19 12.78
C SER A 55 1.15 14.13 11.95
N ASP A 56 1.34 15.45 12.05
CA ASP A 56 0.64 16.44 11.23
C ASP A 56 1.37 16.75 9.91
N ALA A 57 2.51 16.09 9.63
CA ALA A 57 3.19 16.23 8.36
C ALA A 57 2.39 15.59 7.21
N PRO A 58 2.59 16.07 5.96
CA PRO A 58 1.93 15.48 4.80
C PRO A 58 2.50 14.09 4.47
N CYS A 59 1.62 13.19 4.01
CA CYS A 59 1.94 11.82 3.60
C CYS A 59 3.04 11.79 2.53
N ALA A 60 3.09 12.78 1.63
CA ALA A 60 4.12 12.90 0.59
C ALA A 60 5.56 12.88 1.13
N LYS A 61 5.79 13.27 2.39
CA LYS A 61 7.13 13.25 3.00
C LYS A 61 7.62 11.86 3.40
N ILE A 62 6.71 10.90 3.54
CA ILE A 62 7.00 9.58 4.13
C ILE A 62 6.49 8.42 3.28
N MET A 63 5.81 8.70 2.17
CA MET A 63 5.41 7.68 1.22
C MET A 63 6.63 7.03 0.58
N VAL A 64 6.50 5.74 0.28
CA VAL A 64 7.52 4.95 -0.39
C VAL A 64 7.00 4.49 -1.74
N ALA A 65 7.90 4.05 -2.62
CA ALA A 65 7.51 3.35 -3.84
C ALA A 65 6.78 2.05 -3.47
N PRO A 66 5.73 1.64 -4.21
CA PRO A 66 5.10 0.35 -3.98
C PRO A 66 6.07 -0.78 -4.33
N ASP A 67 6.24 -1.73 -3.42
CA ASP A 67 7.05 -2.94 -3.68
C ASP A 67 6.41 -3.84 -4.73
N LEU A 68 5.07 -3.83 -4.80
CA LEU A 68 4.31 -4.64 -5.74
C LEU A 68 3.04 -3.94 -6.24
N VAL A 69 2.92 -3.88 -7.57
CA VAL A 69 1.76 -3.39 -8.31
C VAL A 69 1.39 -4.43 -9.36
N ALA A 70 0.10 -4.75 -9.45
CA ALA A 70 -0.47 -5.66 -10.44
C ALA A 70 -1.45 -4.94 -11.37
N ALA A 71 -1.53 -5.38 -12.62
CA ALA A 71 -2.56 -4.92 -13.54
C ALA A 71 -3.89 -5.63 -13.24
N SER A 72 -5.03 -4.98 -13.50
CA SER A 72 -6.35 -5.58 -13.25
C SER A 72 -6.66 -6.81 -14.10
N ASP A 73 -5.97 -6.98 -15.23
CA ASP A 73 -6.07 -8.13 -16.13
C ASP A 73 -4.93 -9.14 -15.94
N GLU A 74 -4.06 -8.92 -14.94
CA GLU A 74 -2.98 -9.85 -14.62
C GLU A 74 -3.55 -11.16 -14.04
N PRO A 75 -3.08 -12.34 -14.49
CA PRO A 75 -3.50 -13.60 -13.91
C PRO A 75 -3.25 -13.64 -12.40
N VAL A 76 -4.27 -14.07 -11.65
CA VAL A 76 -4.22 -14.14 -10.18
C VAL A 76 -2.99 -14.93 -9.71
N ARG A 77 -2.71 -16.08 -10.32
CA ARG A 77 -1.55 -16.90 -9.96
C ARG A 77 -0.21 -16.17 -10.09
N ALA A 78 -0.02 -15.43 -11.17
CA ALA A 78 1.20 -14.65 -11.40
C ALA A 78 1.36 -13.53 -10.35
N THR A 79 0.25 -12.88 -9.99
CA THR A 79 0.22 -11.88 -8.92
C THR A 79 0.61 -12.49 -7.57
N ILE A 80 0.10 -13.68 -7.24
CA ILE A 80 0.41 -14.39 -5.99
C ILE A 80 1.88 -14.77 -5.92
N ASP A 81 2.45 -15.35 -6.99
CA ASP A 81 3.85 -15.74 -7.02
C ASP A 81 4.77 -14.51 -6.78
N ARG A 82 4.47 -13.38 -7.43
CA ARG A 82 5.19 -12.11 -7.20
C ARG A 82 5.02 -11.58 -5.79
N TRP A 83 3.84 -11.74 -5.19
CA TRP A 83 3.56 -11.31 -3.82
C TRP A 83 4.38 -12.09 -2.79
N LEU A 84 4.50 -13.41 -2.97
CA LEU A 84 5.35 -14.25 -2.13
C LEU A 84 6.82 -13.84 -2.23
N ASP A 85 7.32 -13.56 -3.44
CA ASP A 85 8.71 -13.15 -3.67
C ASP A 85 9.02 -11.76 -3.09
N ALA A 86 8.10 -10.80 -3.25
CA ALA A 86 8.28 -9.42 -2.80
C ALA A 86 8.17 -9.26 -1.27
N GLN A 87 7.59 -10.24 -0.57
CA GLN A 87 7.21 -10.12 0.85
C GLN A 87 6.40 -8.84 1.15
N SER A 88 5.61 -8.40 0.17
CA SER A 88 4.84 -7.16 0.28
C SER A 88 3.68 -7.33 1.26
N PRO A 89 3.32 -6.31 2.05
CA PRO A 89 2.14 -6.38 2.92
C PRO A 89 0.82 -6.49 2.15
N GLY A 90 0.81 -6.16 0.85
CA GLY A 90 -0.33 -6.33 -0.04
C GLY A 90 0.00 -5.95 -1.48
N VAL A 91 -0.99 -6.02 -2.37
CA VAL A 91 -0.84 -5.68 -3.78
C VAL A 91 -1.75 -4.50 -4.10
N VAL A 92 -1.20 -3.47 -4.72
CA VAL A 92 -2.02 -2.40 -5.32
C VAL A 92 -2.39 -2.82 -6.74
N VAL A 93 -3.69 -2.82 -7.04
CA VAL A 93 -4.20 -3.17 -8.37
C VAL A 93 -4.48 -1.90 -9.14
N VAL A 94 -3.92 -1.82 -10.35
CA VAL A 94 -4.08 -0.67 -11.24
C VAL A 94 -4.73 -1.06 -12.57
N ASP A 95 -5.58 -0.17 -13.08
CA ASP A 95 -6.16 -0.26 -14.41
C ASP A 95 -6.06 1.11 -15.10
N ALA A 96 -5.57 1.12 -16.34
CA ALA A 96 -5.31 2.33 -17.11
C ALA A 96 -4.58 3.44 -16.30
N GLY A 97 -3.62 3.05 -15.46
CA GLY A 97 -2.82 3.95 -14.61
C GLY A 97 -3.49 4.42 -13.32
N ARG A 98 -4.73 4.00 -13.03
CA ARG A 98 -5.48 4.38 -11.82
C ARG A 98 -5.55 3.21 -10.85
N VAL A 99 -5.59 3.51 -9.55
CA VAL A 99 -5.81 2.48 -8.53
C VAL A 99 -7.29 2.05 -8.54
N VAL A 100 -7.52 0.76 -8.76
CA VAL A 100 -8.87 0.17 -8.80
C VAL A 100 -9.13 -0.81 -7.66
N GLY A 101 -8.10 -1.23 -6.94
CA GLY A 101 -8.27 -2.15 -5.83
C GLY A 101 -7.01 -2.38 -5.02
N LEU A 102 -7.21 -3.12 -3.94
CA LEU A 102 -6.18 -3.64 -3.05
C LEU A 102 -6.44 -5.13 -2.86
N ILE A 103 -5.39 -5.93 -2.90
CA ILE A 103 -5.44 -7.34 -2.57
C ILE A 103 -4.53 -7.55 -1.36
N GLY A 104 -5.12 -8.00 -0.25
CA GLY A 104 -4.41 -8.32 0.97
C GLY A 104 -4.17 -9.83 1.12
N PRO A 105 -3.50 -10.23 2.22
CA PRO A 105 -3.25 -11.64 2.50
C PRO A 105 -4.53 -12.48 2.59
N ALA A 106 -5.63 -11.90 3.08
CA ALA A 106 -6.91 -12.60 3.21
C ALA A 106 -7.49 -12.98 1.83
N GLU A 107 -7.51 -12.03 0.89
CA GLU A 107 -7.97 -12.27 -0.48
C GLU A 107 -7.08 -13.28 -1.21
N ILE A 108 -5.77 -13.22 -1.00
CA ILE A 108 -4.82 -14.20 -1.57
C ILE A 108 -5.09 -15.61 -1.03
N CYS A 109 -5.28 -15.76 0.28
CA CYS A 109 -5.63 -17.04 0.87
C CYS A 109 -6.95 -17.59 0.33
N LEU A 110 -7.97 -16.72 0.15
CA LEU A 110 -9.24 -17.12 -0.44
C LEU A 110 -9.07 -17.60 -1.89
N ALA A 111 -8.32 -16.87 -2.70
CA ALA A 111 -8.05 -17.25 -4.10
C ALA A 111 -7.31 -18.60 -4.20
N LEU A 112 -6.35 -18.87 -3.31
CA LEU A 112 -5.66 -20.16 -3.27
C LEU A 112 -6.58 -21.32 -2.89
N LEU A 113 -7.56 -21.09 -2.01
CA LEU A 113 -8.54 -22.12 -1.64
C LEU A 113 -9.49 -22.46 -2.79
N GLU A 114 -9.80 -21.50 -3.65
CA GLU A 114 -10.67 -21.69 -4.82
C GLU A 114 -9.94 -22.37 -5.99
N ASP A 115 -8.61 -22.18 -6.13
CA ASP A 115 -7.79 -22.83 -7.17
C ASP A 115 -7.61 -24.35 -6.93
N ASP A 116 -7.76 -24.80 -5.68
CA ASP A 116 -7.68 -26.22 -5.29
C ASP A 116 -9.01 -26.99 -5.46
N SER A 117 -10.08 -26.33 -5.95
CA SER A 117 -11.44 -26.90 -6.11
C SER A 117 -11.88 -27.10 -7.55
#